data_AF-A0A560C0G7-F1
#
_entry.id   AF-A0A560C0G7-F1
#
_cell.length_a   1.000
_cell.length_b   1.000
_cell.length_c   1.000
_cell.angle_alpha   90.00
_cell.angle_beta   90.00
_cell.angle_gamma   90.00
#
_symmetry.space_group_name_H-M   'P 1'
#
loop_
_entity.id
_entity.type
_entity.pdbx_description
1 polymer ?
#
loop_
_entity_poly.entity_id
_entity_poly.type
_entity_poly.pdbx_seq_one_letter_code
_entity_poly.pdbx_strand_id
1 'polypeptide(L)'
;MDPTDAPTLPPIFQPWPAEADGPFATARRFAAEGAAPGTLVHSGRRDRLDVAVVLVPDRPDAGDGLAAVTLVALADALEALGPPNQSIRFDGAGRLLLNGAVAGGVTVALGPGAEDGLPAWAVVGAELEVLGDPDDPDPGRHPDRTALREEGFGDTDAVAVLESFTRHFLTWIDRWMDAGFEPVRRVWEQRLVRKAEGTRS
;
A
#
# COMPACT_ATOMS: atom_id res chain seq x y z
N MET A 1 -14.81 -4.16 -19.94
CA MET A 1 -13.78 -3.14 -19.64
C MET A 1 -13.35 -2.57 -20.96
N ASP A 2 -13.53 -1.28 -21.16
CA ASP A 2 -12.98 -0.58 -22.33
C ASP A 2 -11.45 -0.65 -22.22
N PRO A 3 -10.67 -0.91 -23.29
CA PRO A 3 -9.19 -0.91 -23.21
C PRO A 3 -8.60 0.41 -22.69
N THR A 4 -9.39 1.49 -22.66
CA THR A 4 -9.04 2.80 -22.10
C THR A 4 -9.13 2.87 -20.55
N ASP A 5 -9.69 1.85 -19.89
CA ASP A 5 -9.86 1.76 -18.43
C ASP A 5 -8.78 0.92 -17.73
N ALA A 6 -7.81 0.38 -18.47
CA ALA A 6 -6.72 -0.40 -17.89
C ALA A 6 -5.66 0.52 -17.26
N PRO A 7 -5.14 0.22 -16.05
CA PRO A 7 -4.15 1.05 -15.40
C PRO A 7 -2.84 1.08 -16.19
N THR A 8 -2.24 2.26 -16.30
CA THR A 8 -0.91 2.47 -16.89
C THR A 8 0.16 2.24 -15.84
N LEU A 9 0.72 1.04 -15.81
CA LEU A 9 1.72 0.62 -14.83
C LEU A 9 3.15 0.73 -15.36
N PRO A 10 4.16 0.92 -14.48
CA PRO A 10 5.56 0.71 -14.85
C PRO A 10 5.77 -0.66 -15.53
N PRO A 11 6.60 -0.78 -16.59
CA PRO A 11 6.71 -1.99 -17.41
C PRO A 11 7.16 -3.26 -16.67
N ILE A 12 7.74 -3.11 -15.48
CA ILE A 12 8.13 -4.24 -14.63
C ILE A 12 6.93 -4.96 -14.02
N PHE A 13 5.80 -4.27 -13.86
CA PHE A 13 4.59 -4.86 -13.31
C PHE A 13 3.78 -5.57 -14.37
N GLN A 14 3.36 -6.78 -14.03
CA GLN A 14 2.47 -7.59 -14.85
C GLN A 14 1.12 -7.64 -14.14
N PRO A 15 0.09 -6.91 -14.61
CA PRO A 15 -1.20 -6.85 -13.93
C PRO A 15 -2.00 -8.14 -14.12
N TRP A 16 -2.58 -8.63 -13.02
CA TRP A 16 -3.49 -9.77 -12.96
C TRP A 16 -4.76 -9.39 -12.19
N PRO A 17 -5.94 -9.86 -12.63
CA PRO A 17 -7.16 -9.68 -11.86
C PRO A 17 -7.11 -10.53 -10.59
N ALA A 18 -7.62 -9.99 -9.49
CA ALA A 18 -7.82 -10.74 -8.26
C ALA A 18 -8.91 -11.81 -8.40
N GLU A 19 -8.74 -12.91 -7.66
CA GLU A 19 -9.78 -13.91 -7.47
C GLU A 19 -10.72 -13.52 -6.32
N ALA A 20 -11.67 -14.41 -5.99
CA ALA A 20 -12.73 -14.13 -5.02
C ALA A 20 -12.22 -13.85 -3.59
N ASP A 21 -11.01 -14.32 -3.24
CA ASP A 21 -10.37 -14.12 -1.95
C ASP A 21 -9.53 -12.82 -1.86
N GLY A 22 -9.47 -12.07 -2.95
CA GLY A 22 -8.85 -10.76 -3.04
C GLY A 22 -7.37 -10.78 -3.44
N PRO A 23 -6.83 -9.60 -3.80
CA PRO A 23 -5.49 -9.47 -4.39
C PRO A 23 -4.38 -10.09 -3.57
N PHE A 24 -4.37 -9.85 -2.26
CA PHE A 24 -3.29 -10.33 -1.38
C PHE A 24 -3.26 -11.85 -1.27
N ALA A 25 -4.43 -12.49 -1.13
CA ALA A 25 -4.53 -13.94 -1.04
C ALA A 25 -4.16 -14.61 -2.37
N THR A 26 -4.68 -14.07 -3.48
CA THR A 26 -4.34 -14.51 -4.84
C THR A 26 -2.82 -14.37 -5.10
N ALA A 27 -2.21 -13.22 -4.81
CA ALA A 27 -0.78 -12.99 -5.01
C ALA A 27 0.09 -13.91 -4.14
N ARG A 28 -0.32 -14.20 -2.90
CA ARG A 28 0.38 -15.13 -2.02
C ARG A 28 0.39 -16.55 -2.59
N ARG A 29 -0.74 -16.97 -3.19
CA ARG A 29 -0.83 -18.26 -3.87
C ARG A 29 0.07 -18.29 -5.10
N PHE A 30 0.01 -17.26 -5.95
CA PHE A 30 0.89 -17.13 -7.12
C PHE A 30 2.37 -17.19 -6.74
N ALA A 31 2.78 -16.47 -5.68
CA ALA A 31 4.14 -16.51 -5.17
C ALA A 31 4.56 -17.91 -4.72
N ALA A 32 3.70 -18.63 -3.99
CA ALA A 32 3.95 -20.00 -3.58
C ALA A 32 4.01 -21.00 -4.76
N GLU A 33 3.33 -20.69 -5.86
CA GLU A 33 3.34 -21.44 -7.12
C GLU A 33 4.52 -21.05 -8.05
N GLY A 34 5.37 -20.09 -7.64
CA GLY A 34 6.57 -19.69 -8.37
C GLY A 34 6.36 -18.58 -9.40
N ALA A 35 5.36 -17.72 -9.20
CA ALA A 35 5.16 -16.54 -10.04
C ALA A 35 6.38 -15.60 -10.04
N ALA A 36 6.58 -14.93 -11.17
CA ALA A 36 7.70 -14.01 -11.34
C ALA A 36 7.56 -12.76 -10.44
N PRO A 37 8.68 -12.19 -9.95
CA PRO A 37 8.65 -10.88 -9.29
C PRO A 37 8.08 -9.83 -10.23
N GLY A 38 7.31 -8.89 -9.69
CA GLY A 38 6.55 -7.90 -10.47
C GLY A 38 5.17 -8.38 -10.90
N THR A 39 4.78 -9.63 -10.57
CA THR A 39 3.36 -10.05 -10.65
C THR A 39 2.54 -9.16 -9.72
N LEU A 40 1.65 -8.35 -10.29
CA LEU A 40 0.80 -7.39 -9.57
C LEU A 40 -0.65 -7.85 -9.70
N VAL A 41 -1.24 -8.29 -8.60
CA VAL A 41 -2.65 -8.65 -8.55
C VAL A 41 -3.42 -7.44 -8.03
N HIS A 42 -4.51 -7.06 -8.68
CA HIS A 42 -5.36 -5.97 -8.20
C HIS A 42 -6.84 -6.26 -8.38
N SER A 43 -7.66 -5.62 -7.55
CA SER A 43 -9.11 -5.66 -7.74
C SER A 43 -9.52 -4.76 -8.91
N GLY A 44 -10.60 -5.11 -9.59
CA GLY A 44 -11.22 -4.25 -10.61
C GLY A 44 -12.16 -3.17 -10.03
N ARG A 45 -12.10 -2.95 -8.71
CA ARG A 45 -12.97 -2.01 -7.99
C ARG A 45 -12.49 -0.58 -8.21
N ARG A 46 -13.44 0.36 -8.27
CA ARG A 46 -13.14 1.80 -8.35
C ARG A 46 -13.28 2.51 -7.00
N ASP A 47 -13.99 1.90 -6.07
CA ASP A 47 -14.32 2.45 -4.75
C ASP A 47 -13.25 2.22 -3.68
N ARG A 48 -12.36 1.25 -3.91
CA ARG A 48 -11.26 0.88 -3.00
C ARG A 48 -10.04 0.46 -3.81
N LEU A 49 -8.87 0.98 -3.43
CA LEU A 49 -7.61 0.39 -3.83
C LEU A 49 -7.43 -0.92 -3.07
N ASP A 50 -7.18 -1.98 -3.81
CA ASP A 50 -6.78 -3.26 -3.26
C ASP A 50 -5.83 -3.91 -4.27
N VAL A 51 -4.57 -4.03 -3.89
CA VAL A 51 -3.47 -4.46 -4.75
C VAL A 51 -2.44 -5.24 -3.95
N ALA A 52 -1.82 -6.23 -4.58
CA ALA A 52 -0.70 -6.96 -4.03
C ALA A 52 0.38 -7.23 -5.10
N VAL A 53 1.65 -7.22 -4.68
CA VAL A 53 2.81 -7.38 -5.56
C VAL A 53 3.69 -8.52 -5.04
N VAL A 54 4.01 -9.46 -5.93
CA VAL A 54 4.98 -10.54 -5.69
C VAL A 54 6.40 -10.01 -5.90
N LEU A 55 7.28 -10.31 -4.95
CA LEU A 55 8.67 -9.87 -4.89
C LEU A 55 9.58 -11.03 -4.52
N VAL A 56 10.86 -10.89 -4.82
CA VAL A 56 11.92 -11.79 -4.35
C VAL A 56 12.95 -10.93 -3.63
N PRO A 57 12.89 -10.84 -2.30
CA PRO A 57 13.82 -10.02 -1.53
C PRO A 57 15.19 -10.67 -1.42
N ASP A 58 16.24 -9.87 -1.44
CA ASP A 58 17.64 -10.29 -1.29
C ASP A 58 18.21 -9.93 0.10
N ARG A 59 17.33 -9.71 1.08
CA ARG A 59 17.68 -9.12 2.38
C ARG A 59 16.92 -9.72 3.55
N PRO A 60 17.54 -9.83 4.75
CA PRO A 60 16.88 -10.39 5.93
C PRO A 60 15.85 -9.44 6.57
N ASP A 61 15.93 -8.13 6.31
CA ASP A 61 15.01 -7.11 6.82
C ASP A 61 13.74 -6.96 5.97
N ALA A 62 13.45 -7.92 5.08
CA ALA A 62 12.37 -7.83 4.09
C ALA A 62 10.99 -7.55 4.70
N GLY A 63 10.65 -8.12 5.85
CA GLY A 63 9.34 -7.90 6.49
C GLY A 63 9.07 -6.43 6.79
N ASP A 64 9.88 -5.84 7.68
CA ASP A 64 9.72 -4.45 8.11
C ASP A 64 10.09 -3.46 7.00
N GLY A 65 11.13 -3.78 6.22
CA GLY A 65 11.58 -2.95 5.10
C GLY A 65 10.50 -2.78 4.04
N LEU A 66 9.90 -3.88 3.59
CA LEU A 66 8.83 -3.84 2.59
C LEU A 66 7.56 -3.16 3.12
N ALA A 67 7.19 -3.38 4.39
CA ALA A 67 6.05 -2.69 4.99
C ALA A 67 6.25 -1.17 4.98
N ALA A 68 7.42 -0.69 5.42
CA ALA A 68 7.72 0.74 5.43
C ALA A 68 7.83 1.34 4.02
N VAL A 69 8.49 0.64 3.08
CA VAL A 69 8.58 1.05 1.66
C VAL A 69 7.18 1.19 1.06
N THR A 70 6.31 0.20 1.25
CA THR A 70 4.95 0.20 0.72
C THR A 70 4.13 1.35 1.30
N LEU A 71 4.23 1.57 2.60
CA LEU A 71 3.48 2.62 3.30
C LEU A 71 3.95 4.03 2.92
N VAL A 72 5.26 4.24 2.78
CA VAL A 72 5.83 5.51 2.30
C VAL A 72 5.46 5.77 0.84
N ALA A 73 5.52 4.75 -0.02
CA ALA A 73 5.11 4.85 -1.42
C ALA A 73 3.63 5.21 -1.57
N LEU A 74 2.76 4.61 -0.74
CA LEU A 74 1.34 4.95 -0.72
C LEU A 74 1.12 6.40 -0.28
N ALA A 75 1.83 6.87 0.75
CA ALA A 75 1.72 8.25 1.20
C ALA A 75 2.18 9.27 0.14
N ASP A 76 3.33 9.05 -0.49
CA ASP A 76 3.84 9.94 -1.55
C ASP A 76 2.92 9.93 -2.78
N ALA A 77 2.34 8.78 -3.12
CA ALA A 77 1.35 8.68 -4.18
C ALA A 77 0.09 9.50 -3.88
N LEU A 78 -0.35 9.55 -2.63
CA LEU A 78 -1.47 10.38 -2.19
C LEU A 78 -1.10 11.86 -2.13
N GLU A 79 0.11 12.23 -1.75
CA GLU A 79 0.56 13.63 -1.82
C GLU A 79 0.61 14.16 -3.25
N ALA A 80 0.93 13.31 -4.22
CA ALA A 80 0.94 13.67 -5.63
C ALA A 80 -0.47 13.87 -6.22
N LEU A 81 -1.48 13.19 -5.67
CA LEU A 81 -2.87 13.22 -6.16
C LEU A 81 -3.77 14.17 -5.38
N GLY A 82 -3.48 14.34 -4.09
CA GLY A 82 -4.35 14.99 -3.13
C GLY A 82 -4.21 16.52 -3.08
N PRO A 83 -5.09 17.17 -2.30
CA PRO A 83 -5.01 18.60 -2.07
C PRO A 83 -3.73 19.00 -1.32
N PRO A 84 -3.27 20.26 -1.45
CA PRO A 84 -2.12 20.73 -0.69
C PRO A 84 -2.38 20.68 0.82
N ASN A 85 -1.34 20.36 1.60
CA ASN A 85 -1.36 20.29 3.07
C ASN A 85 -2.20 19.16 3.69
N GLN A 86 -2.52 18.10 2.94
CA GLN A 86 -3.17 16.92 3.51
C GLN A 86 -2.30 16.27 4.60
N SER A 87 -2.86 16.00 5.78
CA SER A 87 -2.13 15.31 6.85
C SER A 87 -2.15 13.80 6.62
N ILE A 88 -1.01 13.24 6.20
CA ILE A 88 -0.84 11.80 5.97
C ILE A 88 0.12 11.21 7.01
N ARG A 89 -0.38 10.35 7.89
CA ARG A 89 0.33 9.82 9.07
C ARG A 89 0.25 8.30 9.16
N PHE A 90 1.14 7.71 9.95
CA PHE A 90 1.21 6.26 10.19
C PHE A 90 1.04 5.95 11.67
N ASP A 91 0.29 4.91 12.02
CA ASP A 91 0.09 4.51 13.43
C ASP A 91 1.17 3.55 13.98
N GLY A 92 2.10 3.12 13.12
CA GLY A 92 3.14 2.15 13.45
C GLY A 92 2.71 0.67 13.37
N ALA A 93 1.43 0.38 13.16
CA ALA A 93 0.89 -0.97 12.93
C ALA A 93 0.62 -1.24 11.43
N GLY A 94 1.23 -0.45 10.55
CA GLY A 94 1.05 -0.57 9.10
C GLY A 94 -0.20 0.12 8.56
N ARG A 95 -0.88 0.98 9.34
CA ARG A 95 -2.03 1.75 8.86
C ARG A 95 -1.65 3.15 8.43
N LEU A 96 -2.31 3.63 7.38
CA LEU A 96 -2.23 5.00 6.87
C LEU A 96 -3.46 5.78 7.35
N LEU A 97 -3.19 6.97 7.88
CA LEU A 97 -4.18 7.87 8.43
C LEU A 97 -4.22 9.16 7.62
N LEU A 98 -5.43 9.60 7.28
CA LEU A 98 -5.70 10.91 6.71
C LEU A 98 -6.41 11.74 7.75
N ASN A 99 -5.87 12.92 8.06
CA ASN A 99 -6.41 13.84 9.06
C ASN A 99 -6.76 13.19 10.43
N GLY A 100 -6.09 12.09 10.78
CA GLY A 100 -6.26 11.36 12.04
C GLY A 100 -7.19 10.15 11.99
N ALA A 101 -7.87 9.90 10.87
CA ALA A 101 -8.70 8.71 10.66
C ALA A 101 -8.01 7.71 9.73
N VAL A 102 -8.23 6.41 9.92
CA VAL A 102 -7.62 5.34 9.12
C VAL A 102 -8.26 5.31 7.73
N ALA A 103 -7.45 5.53 6.70
CA ALA A 103 -7.88 5.43 5.30
C ALA A 103 -7.48 4.11 4.65
N GLY A 104 -6.46 3.44 5.19
CA GLY A 104 -5.91 2.25 4.56
C GLY A 104 -4.75 1.65 5.33
N GLY A 105 -4.01 0.76 4.68
CA GLY A 105 -2.87 0.11 5.30
C GLY A 105 -2.13 -0.84 4.36
N VAL A 106 -1.11 -1.46 4.92
CA VAL A 106 -0.23 -2.39 4.22
C VAL A 106 -0.16 -3.73 4.93
N THR A 107 -0.01 -4.79 4.15
CA THR A 107 0.21 -6.14 4.66
C THR A 107 1.43 -6.74 3.99
N VAL A 108 2.22 -7.55 4.72
CA VAL A 108 3.36 -8.27 4.17
C VAL A 108 3.25 -9.75 4.51
N ALA A 109 3.52 -10.60 3.54
CA ALA A 109 3.72 -12.03 3.74
C ALA A 109 5.10 -12.42 3.21
N LEU A 110 5.79 -13.27 3.97
CA LEU A 110 7.06 -13.87 3.57
C LEU A 110 6.85 -15.35 3.32
N GLY A 111 7.48 -15.85 2.26
CA GLY A 111 7.60 -17.26 1.99
C GLY A 111 8.51 -17.96 3.00
N PRO A 112 8.62 -19.29 2.90
CA PRO A 112 9.60 -20.04 3.69
C PRO A 112 11.01 -19.50 3.42
N GLY A 113 11.87 -19.55 4.44
CA GLY A 113 13.30 -19.29 4.28
C GLY A 113 13.93 -20.30 3.34
N ALA A 114 14.76 -19.83 2.41
CA ALA A 114 15.61 -20.63 1.57
C ALA A 114 16.93 -20.99 2.30
N GLU A 115 17.82 -21.73 1.62
CA GLU A 115 19.08 -22.21 2.21
C GLU A 115 20.02 -21.07 2.65
N ASP A 116 19.89 -19.89 2.03
CA ASP A 116 20.63 -18.68 2.35
C ASP A 116 20.02 -17.87 3.53
N GLY A 117 18.90 -18.35 4.09
CA GLY A 117 18.18 -17.68 5.18
C GLY A 117 17.30 -16.51 4.74
N LEU A 118 17.17 -16.26 3.43
CA LEU A 118 16.29 -15.25 2.86
C LEU A 118 14.93 -15.88 2.50
N PRO A 119 13.82 -15.14 2.60
CA PRO A 119 12.53 -15.70 2.22
C PRO A 119 12.48 -15.89 0.70
N ALA A 120 12.05 -17.08 0.27
CA ALA A 120 12.02 -17.46 -1.15
C ALA A 120 11.14 -16.53 -2.02
N TRP A 121 10.16 -15.88 -1.39
CA TRP A 121 9.33 -14.84 -1.98
C TRP A 121 8.81 -13.91 -0.88
N ALA A 122 8.35 -12.74 -1.27
CA ALA A 122 7.55 -11.84 -0.45
C ALA A 122 6.33 -11.35 -1.24
N VAL A 123 5.24 -11.05 -0.53
CA VAL A 123 4.08 -10.36 -1.08
C VAL A 123 3.80 -9.14 -0.22
N VAL A 124 3.72 -7.98 -0.85
CA VAL A 124 3.22 -6.75 -0.23
C VAL A 124 1.80 -6.50 -0.70
N GLY A 125 0.93 -6.08 0.20
CA GLY A 125 -0.43 -5.63 -0.09
C GLY A 125 -0.59 -4.18 0.33
N ALA A 126 -1.37 -3.42 -0.45
CA ALA A 126 -1.79 -2.07 -0.12
C ALA A 126 -3.30 -1.94 -0.32
N GLU A 127 -3.98 -1.42 0.69
CA GLU A 127 -5.42 -1.18 0.69
C GLU A 127 -5.70 0.27 1.05
N LEU A 128 -6.69 0.89 0.40
CA LEU A 128 -7.11 2.27 0.67
C LEU A 128 -8.57 2.48 0.28
N GLU A 129 -9.36 3.06 1.19
CA GLU A 129 -10.73 3.48 0.91
C GLU A 129 -10.72 4.75 0.05
N VAL A 130 -11.32 4.70 -1.14
CA VAL A 130 -11.29 5.80 -2.11
C VAL A 130 -12.61 6.56 -2.08
N LEU A 131 -13.72 5.86 -2.26
CA LEU A 131 -15.04 6.47 -2.41
C LEU A 131 -15.90 6.41 -1.14
N GLY A 132 -15.48 5.64 -0.13
CA GLY A 132 -16.25 5.34 1.08
C GLY A 132 -17.25 4.20 0.85
N ASP A 133 -17.96 3.78 1.91
CA ASP A 133 -19.05 2.81 1.80
C ASP A 133 -20.32 3.55 1.32
N PRO A 134 -20.82 3.29 0.10
CA PRO A 134 -22.01 3.94 -0.42
C PRO A 134 -23.29 3.54 0.32
N ASP A 135 -23.27 2.42 1.05
CA ASP A 135 -24.39 1.89 1.81
C ASP A 135 -24.26 2.18 3.32
N ASP A 136 -23.26 2.94 3.77
CA ASP A 136 -23.15 3.36 5.18
C ASP A 136 -24.29 4.35 5.50
N PRO A 137 -25.31 3.92 6.28
CA PRO A 137 -26.47 4.75 6.57
C PRO A 137 -26.15 5.87 7.58
N ASP A 138 -24.94 5.90 8.15
CA ASP A 138 -24.53 6.83 9.20
C ASP A 138 -23.04 7.20 9.08
N PRO A 139 -22.66 7.99 8.04
CA PRO A 139 -21.29 8.48 7.88
C PRO A 139 -20.84 9.19 9.17
N GLY A 140 -19.91 8.58 9.91
CA GLY A 140 -19.47 9.05 11.23
C GLY A 140 -19.59 8.03 12.38
N ARG A 141 -20.16 6.85 12.16
CA ARG A 141 -20.21 5.77 13.19
C ARG A 141 -18.86 5.10 13.45
N HIS A 142 -17.95 5.17 12.49
CA HIS A 142 -16.54 4.77 12.63
C HIS A 142 -15.65 6.01 12.49
N PRO A 143 -15.58 6.89 13.52
CA PRO A 143 -14.75 8.11 13.46
C PRO A 143 -13.27 7.80 13.22
N ASP A 144 -12.87 6.55 13.44
CA ASP A 144 -11.52 6.06 13.21
C ASP A 144 -11.26 5.66 11.74
N ARG A 145 -12.21 5.83 10.82
CA ARG A 145 -12.09 5.50 9.39
C ARG A 145 -12.50 6.67 8.49
N THR A 146 -11.89 6.76 7.31
CA THR A 146 -12.17 7.80 6.31
C THR A 146 -11.87 7.28 4.90
N ALA A 147 -12.37 7.97 3.87
CA ALA A 147 -12.06 7.70 2.47
C ALA A 147 -11.49 8.93 1.75
N LEU A 148 -10.76 8.73 0.65
CA LEU A 148 -10.16 9.84 -0.12
C LEU A 148 -11.17 10.92 -0.52
N ARG A 149 -12.39 10.52 -0.91
CA ARG A 149 -13.47 11.45 -1.27
C ARG A 149 -13.81 12.40 -0.11
N GLU A 150 -13.89 11.88 1.10
CA GLU A 150 -14.23 12.65 2.31
C GLU A 150 -13.12 13.63 2.68
N GLU A 151 -11.88 13.30 2.33
CA GLU A 151 -10.67 14.08 2.58
C GLU A 151 -10.31 15.05 1.46
N GLY A 152 -11.19 15.26 0.47
CA GLY A 152 -11.04 16.29 -0.55
C GLY A 152 -10.15 15.92 -1.74
N PHE A 153 -9.96 14.63 -2.03
CA PHE A 153 -9.23 14.15 -3.21
C PHE A 153 -10.01 14.26 -4.54
N GLY A 154 -11.17 14.94 -4.54
CA GLY A 154 -11.96 15.23 -5.73
C GLY A 154 -12.41 13.96 -6.48
N ASP A 155 -12.13 13.92 -7.78
CA ASP A 155 -12.49 12.82 -8.69
C ASP A 155 -11.44 11.69 -8.73
N THR A 156 -10.50 11.65 -7.78
CA THR A 156 -9.52 10.57 -7.68
C THR A 156 -10.22 9.22 -7.48
N ASP A 157 -9.95 8.27 -8.38
CA ASP A 157 -10.45 6.90 -8.29
C ASP A 157 -9.32 5.89 -7.98
N ALA A 158 -9.69 4.63 -7.73
CA ALA A 158 -8.72 3.59 -7.40
C ALA A 158 -7.69 3.33 -8.50
N VAL A 159 -8.01 3.60 -9.78
CA VAL A 159 -7.08 3.44 -10.90
C VAL A 159 -5.99 4.51 -10.84
N ALA A 160 -6.37 5.78 -10.64
CA ALA A 160 -5.42 6.87 -10.47
C ALA A 160 -4.48 6.64 -9.26
N VAL A 161 -5.02 6.14 -8.15
CA VAL A 161 -4.23 5.78 -6.97
C VAL A 161 -3.27 4.63 -7.28
N LEU A 162 -3.73 3.56 -7.95
CA LEU A 162 -2.91 2.41 -8.32
C LEU A 162 -1.73 2.81 -9.22
N GLU A 163 -1.98 3.63 -10.24
CA GLU A 163 -0.95 4.15 -11.13
C GLU A 163 0.08 5.01 -10.39
N SER A 164 -0.38 5.91 -9.51
CA SER A 164 0.51 6.75 -8.70
C SER A 164 1.33 5.91 -7.72
N PHE A 165 0.67 4.97 -7.03
CA PHE A 165 1.29 4.07 -6.06
C PHE A 165 2.39 3.25 -6.70
N THR A 166 2.15 2.60 -7.85
CA THR A 166 3.15 1.72 -8.48
C THR A 166 4.41 2.47 -8.93
N ARG A 167 4.28 3.73 -9.40
CA ARG A 167 5.45 4.58 -9.72
C ARG A 167 6.29 4.92 -8.49
N HIS A 168 5.64 5.34 -7.41
CA HIS A 168 6.33 5.67 -6.16
C HIS A 168 6.89 4.42 -5.48
N PHE A 169 6.18 3.29 -5.54
CA PHE A 169 6.61 2.01 -5.01
C PHE A 169 7.89 1.53 -5.69
N LEU A 170 7.96 1.60 -7.02
CA LEU A 170 9.18 1.28 -7.76
C LEU A 170 10.35 2.20 -7.36
N THR A 171 10.09 3.51 -7.23
CA THR A 171 11.12 4.48 -6.79
C THR A 171 11.65 4.16 -5.40
N TRP A 172 10.76 3.80 -4.45
CA TRP A 172 11.13 3.54 -3.07
C TRP A 172 11.77 2.17 -2.87
N ILE A 173 11.34 1.14 -3.60
CA ILE A 173 11.96 -0.18 -3.52
C ILE A 173 13.37 -0.15 -4.11
N ASP A 174 13.57 0.51 -5.26
CA ASP A 174 14.89 0.71 -5.86
C ASP A 174 15.83 1.45 -4.91
N ARG A 175 15.34 2.55 -4.32
CA ARG A 175 16.11 3.29 -3.32
C ARG A 175 16.45 2.47 -2.08
N TRP A 176 15.52 1.64 -1.61
CA TRP A 176 15.75 0.79 -0.45
C TRP A 176 16.77 -0.31 -0.73
N MET A 177 16.72 -0.92 -1.92
CA MET A 177 17.70 -1.90 -2.39
C MET A 177 19.10 -1.27 -2.50
N ASP A 178 19.20 -0.08 -3.11
CA ASP A 178 20.49 0.58 -3.36
C ASP A 178 21.12 1.23 -2.11
N ALA A 179 20.31 1.93 -1.31
CA ALA A 179 20.80 2.80 -0.23
C ALA A 179 20.49 2.25 1.19
N GLY A 180 19.88 1.08 1.29
CA GLY A 180 19.49 0.50 2.58
C GLY A 180 18.24 1.14 3.18
N PHE A 181 17.99 0.85 4.46
CA PHE A 181 16.75 1.25 5.14
C PHE A 181 16.70 2.71 5.58
N GLU A 182 17.86 3.35 5.75
CA GLU A 182 17.94 4.71 6.34
C GLU A 182 17.09 5.77 5.62
N PRO A 183 17.06 5.86 4.28
CA PRO A 183 16.23 6.85 3.59
C PRO A 183 14.73 6.62 3.79
N VAL A 184 14.30 5.36 3.84
CA VAL A 184 12.90 4.96 4.08
C VAL A 184 12.53 5.29 5.53
N ARG A 185 13.38 4.87 6.48
CA ARG A 185 13.22 5.12 7.92
C ARG A 185 12.99 6.60 8.21
N ARG A 186 13.79 7.49 7.62
CA ARG A 186 13.66 8.93 7.83
C ARG A 186 12.27 9.47 7.46
N VAL A 187 11.72 9.06 6.31
CA VAL A 187 10.38 9.52 5.89
C VAL A 187 9.30 8.87 6.73
N TRP A 188 9.44 7.58 7.02
CA TRP A 188 8.50 6.84 7.84
C TRP A 188 8.40 7.43 9.26
N GLU A 189 9.52 7.72 9.92
CA GLU A 189 9.57 8.31 11.26
C GLU A 189 8.96 9.73 11.31
N GLN A 190 9.08 10.51 10.23
CA GLN A 190 8.46 11.83 10.14
C GLN A 190 6.92 11.75 10.11
N ARG A 191 6.39 10.68 9.51
CA ARG A 191 4.94 10.44 9.37
C ARG A 191 4.35 9.64 10.53
N LEU A 192 5.16 8.99 11.37
CA LEU A 192 4.67 8.29 12.55
C LEU A 192 3.89 9.21 13.49
N VAL A 193 2.69 8.79 13.90
CA VAL A 193 1.94 9.43 14.99
C VAL A 193 2.74 9.26 16.27
N ARG A 194 3.05 10.38 16.93
CA ARG A 194 3.63 10.33 18.27
C ARG A 194 2.54 9.86 19.22
N LYS A 195 2.79 8.78 19.97
CA LYS A 195 1.94 8.46 21.12
C LYS A 195 1.92 9.69 22.02
N ALA A 196 0.73 10.22 22.32
CA ALA A 196 0.60 11.22 23.35
C ALA A 196 1.23 10.63 24.62
N GLU A 197 2.21 11.32 25.20
CA GLU A 197 2.71 10.98 26.53
C GLU A 197 1.50 11.02 27.45
N GLY A 198 1.05 9.85 27.89
CA GLY A 198 -0.12 9.73 28.73
C GLY A 198 0.06 10.65 29.94
N THR A 199 -0.90 11.54 30.14
CA THR A 199 -1.11 12.23 31.41
C THR A 199 -1.07 11.16 32.50
N ARG A 200 0.05 11.10 33.23
CA ARG A 200 0.11 10.43 34.52
C ARG A 200 -0.89 11.16 35.40
N SER A 201 -2.02 10.51 35.66
CA SER A 201 -2.85 10.82 36.82
C SER A 201 -2.50 9.90 37.97
#